data_AF-A0A537RVR3-F1
#
_entry.id   AF-A0A537RVR3-F1
#
_cell.length_a   1.000
_cell.length_b   1.000
_cell.length_c   1.000
_cell.angle_alpha   90.00
_cell.angle_beta   90.00
_cell.angle_gamma   90.00
#
_symmetry.space_group_name_H-M   'P 1'
#
loop_
_entity.id
_entity.type
_entity.pdbx_description
1 polymer ?
#
loop_
_entity_poly.entity_id
_entity_poly.type
_entity_poly.pdbx_seq_one_letter_code
_entity_poly.pdbx_strand_id
1 'polypeptide(L)' 'FRPDLIGSADAFERQVTQLIERIKATPRRPGVDDIRIPSERAFHSRERALHEGLEIDRVVFDALVALRAR' A
#
# COMPACT_ATOMS: atom_id res chain seq x y z
N PHE A 1 8.61 15.49 3.86
CA PHE A 1 9.73 15.30 4.79
C PHE A 1 11.03 15.26 3.97
N ARG A 2 12.12 15.86 4.45
CA ARG A 2 13.40 16.02 3.73
C ARG A 2 14.55 15.44 4.58
N PRO A 3 14.81 14.11 4.51
CA PRO A 3 15.80 13.43 5.34
C PRO A 3 17.22 13.98 5.15
N ASP A 4 17.52 14.45 3.94
CA ASP A 4 18.78 15.04 3.53
C ASP A 4 19.17 16.30 4.30
N LEU A 5 18.19 17.00 4.91
CA LEU A 5 18.45 18.17 5.75
C LEU A 5 18.88 17.81 7.18
N ILE A 6 18.72 16.55 7.59
CA ILE A 6 19.07 16.06 8.94
C ILE A 6 20.30 15.15 8.89
N GLY A 7 20.47 14.40 7.80
CA GLY A 7 21.60 13.49 7.60
C GLY A 7 21.62 12.88 6.20
N SER A 8 22.28 11.74 6.04
CA SER A 8 22.28 11.03 4.76
C SER A 8 20.90 10.44 4.46
N ALA A 9 20.30 10.83 3.33
CA ALA A 9 19.04 10.27 2.85
C ALA A 9 19.15 8.74 2.64
N ASP A 10 20.25 8.26 2.06
CA ASP A 10 20.47 6.83 1.87
C ASP A 10 20.58 6.07 3.20
N ALA A 11 21.21 6.69 4.22
CA ALA A 11 21.29 6.09 5.55
C ALA A 11 19.89 6.00 6.18
N PHE A 12 19.07 7.04 6.01
CA PHE A 12 17.67 7.03 6.44
C PHE A 12 16.88 5.91 5.74
N GLU A 13 16.98 5.80 4.42
CA GLU A 13 16.29 4.76 3.65
C GLU A 13 16.68 3.36 4.14
N ARG A 14 17.99 3.06 4.26
CA ARG A 14 18.46 1.77 4.77
C ARG A 14 17.94 1.46 6.17
N GLN A 15 17.93 2.45 7.06
CA GLN A 15 17.42 2.26 8.43
C GLN A 15 15.92 2.01 8.46
N VAL A 16 15.15 2.70 7.62
CA VAL A 16 13.70 2.48 7.48
C VAL A 16 13.43 1.07 6.95
N THR A 17 14.15 0.63 5.91
CA THR A 17 14.06 -0.75 5.40
C THR A 17 14.35 -1.77 6.49
N GLN A 18 15.45 -1.62 7.23
CA GLN A 18 15.79 -2.53 8.34
C GLN A 18 14.75 -2.52 9.47
N LEU A 19 14.14 -1.37 9.75
CA LEU A 19 13.06 -1.26 10.72
C LEU A 19 11.82 -2.04 10.26
N ILE A 20 11.43 -1.87 8.99
CA ILE A 20 10.32 -2.59 8.37
C ILE A 20 10.56 -4.10 8.47
N GLU A 21 11.74 -4.58 8.08
CA GLU A 21 12.08 -6.01 8.15
C GLU A 21 11.97 -6.56 9.58
N ARG A 22 12.47 -5.82 10.59
CA ARG A 22 12.35 -6.24 12.00
C ARG A 22 10.90 -6.29 12.47
N ILE A 23 10.06 -5.33 12.05
CA ILE A 23 8.64 -5.34 12.37
C ILE A 23 7.98 -6.59 11.78
N LYS A 24 8.21 -6.87 10.49
CA LYS A 24 7.62 -8.01 9.78
C LYS A 24 8.13 -9.36 10.30
N ALA A 25 9.35 -9.42 10.83
CA ALA A 25 9.93 -10.62 11.44
C ALA A 25 9.39 -10.95 12.85
N THR A 26 8.55 -10.09 13.44
CA THR A 26 7.96 -10.35 14.76
C THR A 26 7.08 -11.61 14.72
N PRO A 27 7.10 -12.47 15.75
CA PRO A 27 6.22 -13.64 15.80
C PRO A 27 4.74 -13.25 15.62
N ARG A 28 4.09 -13.92 14.67
CA ARG A 28 2.66 -13.76 14.40
C ARG A 28 1.84 -14.38 15.53
N ARG A 29 0.73 -13.73 15.88
CA ARG A 29 -0.28 -14.32 16.78
C ARG A 29 -1.05 -15.42 16.05
N PRO A 30 -1.62 -16.42 16.76
CA PRO A 30 -2.52 -17.39 16.15
C PRO A 30 -3.65 -16.70 15.37
N GLY A 31 -3.90 -17.15 14.13
CA GLY A 31 -4.90 -16.55 13.23
C GLY A 31 -4.47 -15.26 12.54
N VAL A 32 -3.22 -14.81 12.69
CA VAL A 32 -2.66 -13.69 11.92
C VAL A 32 -1.75 -14.24 10.83
N ASP A 33 -2.20 -14.13 9.58
CA ASP A 33 -1.45 -14.66 8.43
C ASP A 33 -0.22 -13.81 8.09
N ASP A 34 -0.27 -12.49 8.31
CA ASP A 34 0.80 -11.58 7.92
C ASP A 34 0.85 -10.29 8.77
N ILE A 35 2.06 -9.76 8.97
CA ILE A 35 2.33 -8.45 9.58
C ILE A 35 2.68 -7.48 8.47
N ARG A 36 1.77 -6.53 8.21
CA ARG A 36 1.91 -5.55 7.12
C ARG A 36 2.25 -4.18 7.66
N ILE A 37 3.02 -3.43 6.90
CA ILE A 37 3.28 -2.01 7.13
C ILE A 37 2.06 -1.21 6.65
N PRO A 38 1.72 -0.07 7.31
CA PRO A 38 0.67 0.81 6.82
C PRO A 38 0.80 1.07 5.32
N SER A 39 -0.33 0.96 4.62
CA SER A 39 -0.45 1.09 3.16
C SER A 39 0.12 -0.04 2.30
N GLU A 40 0.85 -1.03 2.82
CA GLU A 40 1.41 -2.14 2.01
C GLU A 40 0.32 -2.90 1.21
N ARG A 41 -0.82 -3.18 1.84
CA ARG A 41 -1.99 -3.77 1.15
C ARG A 41 -2.50 -2.88 0.01
N ALA A 42 -2.54 -1.56 0.23
CA ALA A 42 -3.03 -0.62 -0.78
C ALA A 42 -2.07 -0.51 -1.96
N PHE A 43 -0.75 -0.57 -1.70
CA PHE A 43 0.26 -0.65 -2.76
C PHE A 43 0.09 -1.91 -3.62
N HIS A 44 -0.07 -3.09 -3.00
CA HIS A 44 -0.33 -4.32 -3.75
C HIS A 44 -1.65 -4.30 -4.53
N SER A 45 -2.72 -3.77 -3.93
CA SER A 45 -4.01 -3.61 -4.62
C SER A 45 -3.87 -2.71 -5.84
N ARG A 46 -3.13 -1.59 -5.71
CA ARG A 46 -2.86 -0.67 -6.82
C ARG A 46 -2.03 -1.32 -7.92
N GLU A 47 -0.95 -2.02 -7.57
CA GLU A 47 -0.12 -2.75 -8.53
C GLU A 47 -0.95 -3.75 -9.34
N ARG A 48 -1.77 -4.55 -8.64
CA ARG A 48 -2.71 -5.47 -9.28
C ARG A 48 -3.69 -4.75 -10.19
N ALA A 49 -4.34 -3.69 -9.71
CA ALA A 49 -5.34 -2.96 -10.48
C ALA A 49 -4.76 -2.28 -11.74
N LEU A 50 -3.48 -1.92 -11.74
CA LEU A 50 -2.80 -1.41 -12.93
C LEU A 50 -2.64 -2.48 -14.02
N HIS A 51 -2.59 -3.76 -13.65
CA HIS A 51 -2.45 -4.88 -14.58
C HIS A 51 -3.79 -5.56 -14.91
N GLU A 52 -4.66 -5.72 -13.93
CA GLU A 52 -5.91 -6.48 -14.01
C GLU A 52 -7.14 -5.59 -14.28
N GLY A 53 -7.01 -4.28 -14.08
CA GLY A 53 -8.13 -3.33 -14.12
C GLY A 53 -8.72 -3.03 -12.73
N LEU A 54 -9.57 -2.00 -12.67
CA LEU A 54 -10.21 -1.57 -11.43
C LEU A 54 -11.50 -2.35 -11.19
N GLU A 55 -11.64 -2.92 -9.99
CA GLU A 55 -12.92 -3.44 -9.52
C GLU A 55 -13.81 -2.27 -9.10
N ILE A 56 -15.00 -2.20 -9.68
CA ILE A 56 -16.00 -1.18 -9.37
C ILE A 56 -17.33 -1.89 -9.13
N ASP A 57 -17.99 -1.56 -8.02
CA ASP A 57 -19.32 -2.08 -7.74
C ASP A 57 -20.30 -1.73 -8.86
N ARG A 58 -21.20 -2.67 -9.20
CA ARG A 58 -22.13 -2.51 -10.32
C ARG A 58 -22.98 -1.25 -10.18
N VAL A 59 -23.47 -0.94 -8.98
CA VAL A 59 -24.32 0.24 -8.73
C VAL A 59 -23.54 1.51 -9.01
N VAL A 60 -22.27 1.56 -8.61
CA VAL A 60 -21.39 2.71 -8.87
C VAL A 60 -21.10 2.85 -10.36
N PHE A 61 -20.79 1.74 -11.03
CA PHE A 61 -20.53 1.74 -12.47
C PHE A 61 -21.73 2.26 -13.26
N ASP A 62 -22.93 1.76 -12.97
CA ASP A 62 -24.17 2.16 -13.66
C ASP A 62 -24.47 3.65 -13.42
N ALA A 63 -24.24 4.15 -12.20
CA ALA A 63 -24.39 5.58 -11.89
C ALA A 63 -23.41 6.46 -12.69
N LEU A 64 -22.15 6.03 -12.85
CA LEU A 64 -21.17 6.74 -13.67
C LEU A 64 -21.55 6.74 -15.16
N VAL A 65 -22.09 5.63 -15.68
CA VAL A 65 -22.57 5.54 -17.07
C VAL A 65 -23.77 6.48 -17.29
N ALA A 66 -24.73 6.50 -16.35
CA ALA A 66 -25.88 7.39 -16.44
C ALA A 66 -25.47 8.87 -16.37
N LEU A 67 -24.48 9.22 -15.55
CA LEU A 67 -23.94 10.57 -15.46
C LEU A 67 -23.36 11.05 -16.79
N ARG A 68 -22.66 10.17 -17.53
CA ARG A 68 -22.09 10.48 -18.85
C ARG A 68 -23.14 10.78 -19.92
N ALA A 69 -24.33 10.18 -19.81
CA ALA A 69 -25.39 10.31 -20.81
C ALA A 69 -26.20 11.62 -20.71
N ARG A 70 -25.88 12.46 -19.72
CA ARG A 70 -26.45 13.80 -19.50
C ARG A 70 -25.60 14.85 -20.21
#